data_AF-V7I6J0-F1
#
_entry.id   AF-V7I6J0-F1
#
_cell.length_a   1.000
_cell.length_b   1.000
_cell.length_c   1.000
_cell.angle_alpha   90.00
_cell.angle_beta   90.00
_cell.angle_gamma   90.00
#
_symmetry.space_group_name_H-M   'P 1'
#
loop_
_entity.id
_entity.type
_entity.pdbx_description
1 polymer ?
#
loop_
_entity_poly.entity_id
_entity_poly.type
_entity_poly.pdbx_seq_one_letter_code
_entity_poly.pdbx_strand_id
1 'polypeptide(L)'
;MPIDFTRFDLSKIRQIRQFKINYESVRNFETVVTRGPVLQTYVDFVHLNPLLLMKTTEQPRPEFSDDLKHLRSESTFAFPKGKVIVLVNDGLYPAIKASVDQYVRDLAYEGYFAVVYTVLRGTPAQLRNFLKGKRPIVGAVMIGSIPAAWYEDTDGAEFPCDLFFMDLDGDWKDTDADGKYNEHTTNVLPEVWVGRLWTPTSGGNDAALIIDYFSRNHKFRKGRFGCSCEGLAYVDDDWSGFGDCALDMAIPAAGIEVVTDHTQTDGDRFKVELDQHRGWLQVCTHSNPGLHSFKVPGAPTEYVYNTYLRDTNAPNAYFYNLFACSSALFTQAEYMAGWYIFDKAGGQVSNGMAAVGSAKSGSMLYFENFYAPMGAGKVVGDAYVDWWKCLGLTHDANEIHWHYGMVLLGDPTINWFTGAVPVPRTPRNGSVFDHFPRTMRLSWNPVPIAGAKYRVEIDAFGAKNAGKWAAETGQTWLVSGLLNTTSYDHVFVGAQRGRWRVRSIVNNISAPWSDWSYFRFTV
;
A
#
# COMPACT_ATOMS: atom_id res chain seq x y z
N MET A 1 7.59 30.91 8.29
CA MET A 1 7.35 30.35 6.96
C MET A 1 8.68 30.37 6.23
N PRO A 2 9.05 29.28 5.54
CA PRO A 2 10.26 29.24 4.74
C PRO A 2 10.21 30.33 3.67
N ILE A 3 11.31 31.05 3.52
CA ILE A 3 11.45 32.12 2.51
C ILE A 3 11.92 31.57 1.16
N ASP A 4 12.50 30.37 1.15
CA ASP A 4 13.12 29.76 -0.02
C ASP A 4 12.16 28.84 -0.78
N PHE A 5 12.38 28.75 -2.09
CA PHE A 5 11.60 27.92 -3.01
C PHE A 5 12.55 27.05 -3.84
N THR A 6 12.20 25.77 -4.00
CA THR A 6 12.82 24.92 -5.01
C THR A 6 12.15 25.14 -6.36
N ARG A 7 12.99 25.27 -7.40
CA ARG A 7 12.56 25.31 -8.79
C ARG A 7 12.85 23.98 -9.45
N PHE A 8 11.87 23.44 -10.16
CA PHE A 8 12.00 22.19 -10.90
C PHE A 8 11.93 22.46 -12.40
N ASP A 9 12.69 21.67 -13.17
CA ASP A 9 12.56 21.64 -14.62
C ASP A 9 11.36 20.77 -15.03
N LEU A 10 10.18 21.39 -15.05
CA LEU A 10 8.93 20.71 -15.39
C LEU A 10 8.91 20.13 -16.82
N SER A 11 9.85 20.53 -17.70
CA SER A 11 9.94 19.98 -19.04
C SER A 11 10.43 18.53 -19.08
N LYS A 12 11.13 18.09 -18.01
CA LYS A 12 11.58 16.70 -17.84
C LYS A 12 10.52 15.80 -17.21
N ILE A 13 9.60 16.40 -16.45
CA ILE A 13 8.57 15.65 -15.74
C ILE A 13 7.48 15.21 -16.72
N ARG A 14 7.37 13.90 -16.91
CA ARG A 14 6.30 13.32 -17.74
C ARG A 14 4.96 13.52 -17.03
N GLN A 15 3.97 14.00 -17.77
CA GLN A 15 2.60 14.17 -17.28
C GLN A 15 1.72 12.99 -17.73
N ILE A 16 1.30 12.13 -16.80
CA ILE A 16 0.27 11.11 -17.07
C ILE A 16 -1.06 11.78 -17.36
N ARG A 17 -1.34 12.86 -16.62
CA ARG A 17 -2.43 13.81 -16.80
C ARG A 17 -1.88 15.21 -16.68
N GLN A 18 -2.58 16.17 -17.27
CA GLN A 18 -2.26 17.58 -17.11
C GLN A 18 -2.23 17.94 -15.62
N PHE A 19 -1.16 18.60 -15.20
CA PHE A 19 -1.05 19.09 -13.83
C PHE A 19 -2.11 20.17 -13.55
N LYS A 20 -2.82 19.99 -12.43
CA LYS A 20 -3.77 20.95 -11.85
C LYS A 20 -3.06 21.91 -10.91
N ILE A 21 -1.92 21.48 -10.35
CA ILE A 21 -1.13 22.23 -9.38
C ILE A 21 0.04 22.91 -10.08
N ASN A 22 0.34 24.16 -9.69
CA ASN A 22 1.53 24.85 -10.17
C ASN A 22 2.76 24.41 -9.35
N TYR A 23 3.66 23.67 -9.99
CA TYR A 23 4.92 23.18 -9.41
C TYR A 23 6.16 23.97 -9.84
N GLU A 24 6.02 25.10 -10.54
CA GLU A 24 7.15 25.91 -11.03
C GLU A 24 8.04 26.43 -9.89
N SER A 25 7.43 26.68 -8.74
CA SER A 25 8.11 27.00 -7.50
C SER A 25 7.36 26.39 -6.33
N VAL A 26 8.02 25.51 -5.59
CA VAL A 26 7.45 24.86 -4.42
C VAL A 26 8.14 25.39 -3.18
N ARG A 27 7.36 25.78 -2.16
CA ARG A 27 7.94 26.18 -0.87
C ARG A 27 8.70 25.02 -0.25
N ASN A 28 9.92 25.31 0.18
CA ASN A 28 10.75 24.31 0.85
C ASN A 28 10.13 23.90 2.17
N PHE A 29 10.42 22.67 2.59
CA PHE A 29 10.12 22.27 3.94
C PHE A 29 11.08 22.90 4.95
N GLU A 30 10.58 23.14 6.15
CA GLU A 30 11.38 23.37 7.34
C GLU A 30 11.35 22.07 8.16
N THR A 31 12.49 21.40 8.31
CA THR A 31 12.58 20.34 9.32
C THR A 31 12.34 21.00 10.68
N VAL A 32 11.32 20.56 11.41
CA VAL A 32 11.02 21.10 12.74
C VAL A 32 12.04 20.52 13.73
N VAL A 33 13.28 21.02 13.67
CA VAL A 33 14.42 20.56 14.49
C VAL A 33 14.44 21.13 15.89
N THR A 34 13.68 22.20 16.16
CA THR A 34 13.64 22.84 17.49
C THR A 34 12.75 22.10 18.50
N ARG A 35 11.90 21.17 18.03
CA ARG A 35 11.02 20.34 18.85
C ARG A 35 10.82 18.97 18.19
N GLY A 36 11.44 17.93 18.74
CA GLY A 36 11.33 16.56 18.22
C GLY A 36 12.54 15.71 18.60
N PRO A 37 12.54 14.41 18.25
CA PRO A 37 13.72 13.57 18.42
C PRO A 37 14.85 14.03 17.49
N VAL A 38 16.09 13.82 17.92
CA VAL A 38 17.25 13.90 17.01
C VAL A 38 17.06 12.84 15.93
N LEU A 39 17.25 13.23 14.66
CA LEU A 39 17.14 12.30 13.55
C LEU A 39 18.22 11.22 13.68
N GLN A 40 17.81 9.96 13.53
CA GLN A 40 18.74 8.85 13.51
C GLN A 40 19.77 9.03 12.41
N THR A 41 21.05 8.90 12.76
CA THR A 41 22.16 8.89 11.81
C THR A 41 22.41 7.50 11.24
N TYR A 42 23.19 7.40 10.16
CA TYR A 42 23.64 6.11 9.65
C TYR A 42 24.45 5.34 10.70
N VAL A 43 25.26 6.05 11.48
CA VAL A 43 26.04 5.47 12.58
C VAL A 43 25.12 4.86 13.64
N ASP A 44 24.06 5.56 14.05
CA ASP A 44 23.06 5.02 14.99
C ASP A 44 22.37 3.78 14.41
N PHE A 45 22.02 3.82 13.12
CA PHE A 45 21.39 2.69 12.43
C PHE A 45 22.28 1.44 12.42
N VAL A 46 23.56 1.56 12.07
CA VAL A 46 24.50 0.44 12.01
C VAL A 46 24.77 -0.14 13.40
N HIS A 47 24.81 0.69 14.44
CA HIS A 47 24.93 0.20 15.82
C HIS A 47 23.77 -0.72 16.22
N LEU A 48 22.54 -0.39 15.81
CA LEU A 48 21.35 -1.20 16.06
C LEU A 48 21.22 -2.39 15.08
N ASN A 49 21.79 -2.28 13.88
CA ASN A 49 21.64 -3.24 12.78
C ASN A 49 23.01 -3.57 12.15
N PRO A 50 23.88 -4.32 12.84
CA PRO A 50 25.22 -4.57 12.35
C PRO A 50 25.20 -5.36 11.03
N LEU A 51 25.95 -4.85 10.05
CA LEU A 51 26.09 -5.42 8.71
C LEU A 51 26.90 -6.70 8.79
N LEU A 52 26.23 -7.83 8.59
CA LEU A 52 26.82 -9.17 8.60
C LEU A 52 26.38 -9.92 7.34
N LEU A 53 27.02 -11.07 7.08
CA LEU A 53 26.71 -11.90 5.93
C LEU A 53 25.20 -12.23 5.86
N MET A 54 24.59 -11.88 4.72
CA MET A 54 23.19 -12.20 4.45
C MET A 54 22.99 -13.70 4.29
N LYS A 55 21.94 -14.24 4.91
CA LYS A 55 21.41 -15.56 4.59
C LYS A 55 19.92 -15.43 4.25
N THR A 56 19.53 -16.02 3.14
CA THR A 56 18.12 -16.14 2.74
C THR A 56 17.69 -17.59 2.70
N THR A 57 16.51 -17.90 3.24
CA THR A 57 15.93 -19.24 3.17
C THR A 57 14.54 -19.15 2.57
N GLU A 58 14.31 -19.82 1.43
CA GLU A 58 12.97 -19.94 0.86
C GLU A 58 12.07 -20.75 1.78
N GLN A 59 10.86 -20.27 2.00
CA GLN A 59 9.88 -20.92 2.85
C GLN A 59 8.83 -21.64 2.00
N PRO A 60 8.36 -22.83 2.43
CA PRO A 60 7.28 -23.52 1.75
C PRO A 60 6.04 -22.63 1.66
N ARG A 61 5.40 -22.64 0.50
CA ARG A 61 4.09 -22.01 0.33
C ARG A 61 3.06 -22.67 1.26
N PRO A 62 2.05 -21.92 1.72
CA PRO A 62 0.95 -22.49 2.47
C PRO A 62 0.13 -23.46 1.62
N GLU A 63 -0.54 -24.38 2.30
CA GLU A 63 -1.52 -25.27 1.69
C GLU A 63 -2.78 -24.51 1.23
N PHE A 64 -3.38 -25.01 0.15
CA PHE A 64 -4.65 -24.55 -0.40
C PHE A 64 -5.64 -25.72 -0.42
N SER A 65 -6.93 -25.49 -0.18
CA SER A 65 -7.93 -26.57 -0.30
C SER A 65 -7.92 -27.21 -1.69
N ASP A 66 -8.41 -28.45 -1.82
CA ASP A 66 -8.42 -29.18 -3.10
C ASP A 66 -9.07 -28.40 -4.25
N ASP A 67 -10.15 -27.67 -3.98
CA ASP A 67 -10.84 -26.83 -4.98
C ASP A 67 -10.06 -25.58 -5.43
N LEU A 68 -8.93 -25.31 -4.77
CA LEU A 68 -8.01 -24.20 -5.01
C LEU A 68 -6.58 -24.68 -5.26
N LYS A 69 -6.36 -25.98 -5.48
CA LYS A 69 -5.02 -26.56 -5.67
C LYS A 69 -4.24 -25.92 -6.84
N HIS A 70 -4.95 -25.37 -7.83
CA HIS A 70 -4.36 -24.62 -8.94
C HIS A 70 -3.62 -23.34 -8.51
N LEU A 71 -3.86 -22.85 -7.29
CA LEU A 71 -3.16 -21.70 -6.71
C LEU A 71 -1.86 -22.09 -5.98
N ARG A 72 -1.51 -23.39 -5.90
CA ARG A 72 -0.28 -23.84 -5.21
C ARG A 72 0.99 -23.62 -6.03
N SER A 73 0.91 -23.76 -7.35
CA SER A 73 2.03 -23.76 -8.29
C SER A 73 1.96 -22.61 -9.27
N GLU A 74 3.10 -22.05 -9.67
CA GLU A 74 3.16 -20.89 -10.57
C GLU A 74 2.46 -21.19 -11.91
N SER A 75 1.65 -20.25 -12.36
CA SER A 75 0.90 -20.32 -13.60
C SER A 75 0.55 -18.93 -14.10
N THR A 76 0.69 -18.70 -15.40
CA THR A 76 0.36 -17.42 -16.03
C THR A 76 -1.14 -17.11 -16.02
N PHE A 77 -2.01 -18.13 -16.00
CA PHE A 77 -3.46 -17.89 -15.94
C PHE A 77 -3.95 -17.64 -14.50
N ALA A 78 -3.32 -18.26 -13.50
CA ALA A 78 -3.70 -18.09 -12.10
C ALA A 78 -3.13 -16.80 -11.51
N PHE A 79 -1.94 -16.39 -11.98
CA PHE A 79 -1.22 -15.23 -11.46
C PHE A 79 -0.89 -14.19 -12.55
N PRO A 80 -1.92 -13.63 -13.21
CA PRO A 80 -1.71 -12.66 -14.29
C PRO A 80 -1.06 -11.36 -13.81
N LYS A 81 -1.05 -11.07 -12.51
CA LYS A 81 -0.40 -9.88 -11.93
C LYS A 81 1.07 -10.10 -11.56
N GLY A 82 1.61 -11.29 -11.80
CA GLY A 82 3.04 -11.59 -11.64
C GLY A 82 3.46 -12.00 -10.23
N LYS A 83 4.79 -12.05 -10.04
CA LYS A 83 5.44 -12.62 -8.86
C LYS A 83 5.80 -11.55 -7.84
N VAL A 84 5.49 -11.79 -6.57
CA VAL A 84 5.83 -10.92 -5.44
C VAL A 84 6.82 -11.64 -4.54
N ILE A 85 7.88 -10.96 -4.12
CA ILE A 85 8.81 -11.49 -3.13
C ILE A 85 8.41 -10.97 -1.74
N VAL A 86 8.17 -11.89 -0.80
CA VAL A 86 7.88 -11.54 0.59
C VAL A 86 9.13 -11.85 1.42
N LEU A 87 9.81 -10.82 1.87
CA LEU A 87 11.02 -10.90 2.68
C LEU A 87 10.64 -10.71 4.14
N VAL A 88 10.95 -11.68 4.99
CA VAL A 88 10.61 -11.63 6.41
C VAL A 88 11.87 -11.72 7.25
N ASN A 89 12.01 -10.87 8.26
CA ASN A 89 13.10 -11.01 9.22
C ASN A 89 13.09 -12.42 9.83
N ASP A 90 14.24 -13.10 9.81
CA ASP A 90 14.34 -14.53 10.17
C ASP A 90 13.93 -14.81 11.62
N GLY A 91 14.28 -13.94 12.57
CA GLY A 91 13.91 -14.07 13.97
C GLY A 91 12.42 -13.78 14.25
N LEU A 92 11.81 -12.94 13.40
CA LEU A 92 10.39 -12.59 13.48
C LEU A 92 9.48 -13.68 12.90
N TYR A 93 9.92 -14.33 11.82
CA TYR A 93 9.09 -15.23 11.02
C TYR A 93 8.37 -16.34 11.81
N PRO A 94 8.99 -17.06 12.78
CA PRO A 94 8.30 -18.09 13.54
C PRO A 94 7.04 -17.58 14.26
N ALA A 95 7.07 -16.35 14.77
CA ALA A 95 5.95 -15.75 15.49
C ALA A 95 4.79 -15.33 14.56
N ILE A 96 5.09 -14.97 13.32
CA ILE A 96 4.11 -14.38 12.38
C ILE A 96 3.76 -15.27 11.19
N LYS A 97 4.31 -16.51 11.14
CA LYS A 97 4.15 -17.42 9.99
C LYS A 97 2.68 -17.58 9.57
N ALA A 98 1.76 -17.75 10.51
CA ALA A 98 0.34 -17.93 10.19
C ALA A 98 -0.26 -16.72 9.46
N SER A 99 0.14 -15.50 9.84
CA SER A 99 -0.26 -14.26 9.18
C SER A 99 0.34 -14.14 7.78
N VAL A 100 1.62 -14.49 7.62
CA VAL A 100 2.29 -14.51 6.31
C VAL A 100 1.67 -15.55 5.38
N ASP A 101 1.36 -16.75 5.88
CA ASP A 101 0.65 -17.79 5.14
C ASP A 101 -0.74 -17.31 4.68
N GLN A 102 -1.45 -16.56 5.53
CA GLN A 102 -2.74 -15.97 5.16
C GLN A 102 -2.57 -14.92 4.07
N TYR A 103 -1.58 -14.03 4.21
CA TYR A 103 -1.26 -13.02 3.21
C TYR A 103 -0.91 -13.64 1.84
N VAL A 104 -0.13 -14.72 1.81
CA VAL A 104 0.18 -15.46 0.57
C VAL A 104 -1.09 -16.02 -0.08
N ARG A 105 -2.03 -16.56 0.70
CA ARG A 105 -3.32 -17.03 0.16
C ARG A 105 -4.12 -15.87 -0.41
N ASP A 106 -4.19 -14.74 0.29
CA ASP A 106 -4.95 -13.58 -0.17
C ASP A 106 -4.37 -13.00 -1.48
N LEU A 107 -3.04 -12.87 -1.58
CA LEU A 107 -2.36 -12.50 -2.82
C LEU A 107 -2.63 -13.47 -3.96
N ALA A 108 -2.62 -14.78 -3.69
CA ALA A 108 -2.91 -15.80 -4.68
C ALA A 108 -4.34 -15.69 -5.23
N TYR A 109 -5.32 -15.40 -4.37
CA TYR A 109 -6.71 -15.15 -4.77
C TYR A 109 -6.87 -13.92 -5.67
N GLU A 110 -5.98 -12.94 -5.53
CA GLU A 110 -6.00 -11.71 -6.30
C GLU A 110 -5.10 -11.74 -7.54
N GLY A 111 -4.47 -12.88 -7.83
CA GLY A 111 -3.69 -13.10 -9.04
C GLY A 111 -2.20 -12.77 -8.93
N TYR A 112 -1.65 -12.71 -7.71
CA TYR A 112 -0.20 -12.60 -7.48
C TYR A 112 0.40 -13.93 -7.02
N PHE A 113 1.59 -14.25 -7.52
CA PHE A 113 2.37 -15.39 -7.06
C PHE A 113 3.39 -14.95 -6.00
N ALA A 114 3.01 -14.97 -4.72
CA ALA A 114 3.90 -14.60 -3.60
C ALA A 114 4.87 -15.72 -3.16
N VAL A 115 6.19 -15.46 -3.19
CA VAL A 115 7.24 -16.37 -2.70
C VAL A 115 7.88 -15.78 -1.44
N VAL A 116 7.92 -16.57 -0.36
CA VAL A 116 8.39 -16.11 0.96
C VAL A 116 9.84 -16.52 1.16
N TYR A 117 10.67 -15.58 1.62
CA TYR A 117 12.03 -15.82 2.07
C TYR A 117 12.21 -15.25 3.48
N THR A 118 12.81 -16.02 4.38
CA THR A 118 13.38 -15.44 5.59
C THR A 118 14.73 -14.83 5.28
N VAL A 119 15.01 -13.69 5.91
CA VAL A 119 16.24 -12.91 5.73
C VAL A 119 16.90 -12.74 7.09
N LEU A 120 18.10 -13.31 7.21
CA LEU A 120 18.98 -13.08 8.34
C LEU A 120 20.05 -12.09 7.92
N ARG A 121 19.97 -10.86 8.45
CA ARG A 121 20.95 -9.79 8.27
C ARG A 121 21.23 -9.49 6.78
N GLY A 122 22.39 -8.93 6.46
CA GLY A 122 22.82 -8.64 5.10
C GLY A 122 23.14 -7.18 4.84
N THR A 123 23.96 -6.93 3.82
CA THR A 123 24.14 -5.58 3.28
C THR A 123 23.03 -5.24 2.28
N PRO A 124 22.74 -3.94 2.07
CA PRO A 124 21.80 -3.51 1.03
C PRO A 124 22.17 -4.07 -0.35
N ALA A 125 23.45 -4.03 -0.73
CA ALA A 125 23.93 -4.58 -2.00
C ALA A 125 23.61 -6.08 -2.16
N GLN A 126 23.79 -6.88 -1.10
CA GLN A 126 23.44 -8.31 -1.12
C GLN A 126 21.94 -8.51 -1.35
N LEU A 127 21.10 -7.73 -0.67
CA LEU A 127 19.65 -7.82 -0.80
C LEU A 127 19.16 -7.36 -2.20
N ARG A 128 19.70 -6.26 -2.73
CA ARG A 128 19.39 -5.80 -4.08
C ARG A 128 19.80 -6.86 -5.12
N ASN A 129 21.00 -7.43 -5.01
CA ASN A 129 21.45 -8.51 -5.90
C ASN A 129 20.58 -9.76 -5.79
N PHE A 130 20.12 -10.11 -4.58
CA PHE A 130 19.15 -11.18 -4.39
C PHE A 130 17.86 -10.90 -5.17
N LEU A 131 17.27 -9.69 -5.05
CA LEU A 131 16.06 -9.30 -5.79
C LEU A 131 16.28 -9.31 -7.31
N LYS A 132 17.43 -8.83 -7.80
CA LYS A 132 17.82 -8.91 -9.22
C LYS A 132 17.78 -10.34 -9.74
N GLY A 133 18.27 -11.30 -8.93
CA GLY A 133 18.27 -12.72 -9.24
C GLY A 133 16.89 -13.40 -9.19
N LYS A 134 15.84 -12.71 -8.73
CA LYS A 134 14.47 -13.23 -8.69
C LYS A 134 13.59 -12.78 -9.85
N ARG A 135 14.08 -11.90 -10.74
CA ARG A 135 13.34 -11.42 -11.91
C ARG A 135 12.87 -12.59 -12.79
N PRO A 136 11.67 -12.52 -13.41
CA PRO A 136 10.72 -11.41 -13.36
C PRO A 136 9.91 -11.38 -12.06
N ILE A 137 9.83 -10.21 -11.43
CA ILE A 137 9.01 -9.90 -10.25
C ILE A 137 8.37 -8.53 -10.46
N VAL A 138 7.22 -8.30 -9.82
CA VAL A 138 6.55 -6.98 -9.85
C VAL A 138 6.89 -6.13 -8.62
N GLY A 139 7.33 -6.76 -7.53
CA GLY A 139 7.62 -6.07 -6.29
C GLY A 139 8.06 -6.96 -5.14
N ALA A 140 8.46 -6.30 -4.06
CA ALA A 140 8.81 -6.93 -2.81
C ALA A 140 8.09 -6.31 -1.60
N VAL A 141 7.67 -7.14 -0.65
CA VAL A 141 7.19 -6.71 0.66
C VAL A 141 8.23 -7.10 1.70
N MET A 142 8.73 -6.12 2.44
CA MET A 142 9.78 -6.28 3.45
C MET A 142 9.16 -6.18 4.84
N ILE A 143 9.24 -7.26 5.62
CA ILE A 143 8.54 -7.44 6.90
C ILE A 143 9.57 -7.57 8.02
N GLY A 144 9.51 -6.64 8.98
CA GLY A 144 10.50 -6.50 10.05
C GLY A 144 11.75 -5.73 9.59
N SER A 145 12.81 -5.81 10.40
CA SER A 145 14.09 -5.15 10.15
C SER A 145 14.90 -5.82 9.03
N ILE A 146 14.41 -5.68 7.80
CA ILE A 146 15.08 -6.07 6.56
C ILE A 146 16.11 -4.99 6.19
N PRO A 147 17.32 -5.32 5.69
CA PRO A 147 18.35 -4.34 5.35
C PRO A 147 17.82 -3.08 4.63
N ALA A 148 18.31 -1.92 5.05
CA ALA A 148 17.97 -0.61 4.49
C ALA A 148 19.22 0.01 3.84
N ALA A 149 19.12 0.43 2.58
CA ALA A 149 20.16 1.23 1.94
C ALA A 149 20.09 2.65 2.49
N TRP A 150 21.24 3.28 2.72
CA TRP A 150 21.33 4.69 3.08
C TRP A 150 21.93 5.47 1.92
N TYR A 151 21.46 6.70 1.74
CA TYR A 151 21.95 7.64 0.75
C TYR A 151 22.37 8.93 1.43
N GLU A 152 23.44 9.55 0.93
CA GLU A 152 23.87 10.90 1.30
C GLU A 152 23.74 11.82 0.08
N ASP A 153 22.99 12.91 0.23
CA ASP A 153 22.87 13.91 -0.83
C ASP A 153 23.99 14.95 -0.78
N THR A 154 24.05 15.82 -1.80
CA THR A 154 25.08 16.85 -1.92
C THR A 154 25.05 17.91 -0.81
N ASP A 155 23.95 17.98 -0.05
CA ASP A 155 23.79 18.88 1.09
C ASP A 155 24.25 18.21 2.41
N GLY A 156 24.70 16.95 2.34
CA GLY A 156 25.15 16.15 3.48
C GLY A 156 24.01 15.53 4.30
N ALA A 157 22.78 15.52 3.77
CA ALA A 157 21.68 14.83 4.45
C ALA A 157 21.79 13.32 4.19
N GLU A 158 21.79 12.53 5.27
CA GLU A 158 21.81 11.07 5.22
C GLU A 158 20.44 10.46 5.61
N PHE A 159 20.00 9.46 4.87
CA PHE A 159 18.66 8.87 5.05
C PHE A 159 18.52 7.49 4.40
N PRO A 160 17.59 6.64 4.87
CA PRO A 160 17.29 5.39 4.19
C PRO A 160 16.56 5.65 2.85
N CYS A 161 16.96 4.92 1.82
CA CYS A 161 16.50 5.12 0.43
C CYS A 161 16.00 3.81 -0.17
N ASP A 162 14.68 3.65 -0.29
CA ASP A 162 14.08 2.44 -0.86
C ASP A 162 14.12 2.40 -2.40
N LEU A 163 14.35 3.54 -3.06
CA LEU A 163 14.58 3.57 -4.51
C LEU A 163 15.72 2.62 -4.91
N PHE A 164 16.73 2.46 -4.06
CA PHE A 164 17.83 1.50 -4.26
C PHE A 164 17.36 0.04 -4.46
N PHE A 165 16.27 -0.37 -3.82
CA PHE A 165 15.71 -1.72 -3.97
C PHE A 165 14.64 -1.81 -5.06
N MET A 166 14.10 -0.68 -5.48
CA MET A 166 13.10 -0.57 -6.54
C MET A 166 13.75 -0.53 -7.93
N ASP A 167 14.87 0.19 -8.04
CA ASP A 167 15.76 0.14 -9.19
C ASP A 167 16.67 -1.09 -9.05
N LEU A 168 16.52 -2.05 -9.97
CA LEU A 168 17.24 -3.31 -10.01
C LEU A 168 18.34 -3.32 -11.08
N ASP A 169 18.52 -2.30 -11.91
CA ASP A 169 19.57 -2.30 -12.94
C ASP A 169 20.36 -1.00 -13.11
N GLY A 170 20.09 0.02 -12.30
CA GLY A 170 20.86 1.25 -12.19
C GLY A 170 22.16 1.12 -11.41
N ASP A 171 23.02 2.09 -11.68
CA ASP A 171 24.38 2.21 -11.15
C ASP A 171 24.39 3.08 -9.89
N TRP A 172 24.67 2.44 -8.75
CA TRP A 172 24.74 3.08 -7.43
C TRP A 172 26.15 2.92 -6.87
N LYS A 173 26.74 4.03 -6.42
CA LYS A 173 28.10 4.03 -5.85
C LYS A 173 28.12 4.71 -4.47
N ASP A 174 28.93 4.12 -3.61
CA ASP A 174 29.41 4.66 -2.35
C ASP A 174 30.88 4.99 -2.62
N THR A 175 31.14 6.24 -2.96
CA THR A 175 32.44 6.67 -3.54
C THR A 175 33.52 6.92 -2.49
N ASP A 176 33.13 7.22 -1.26
CA ASP A 176 34.00 7.42 -0.10
C ASP A 176 34.04 6.21 0.85
N ALA A 177 33.28 5.16 0.53
CA ALA A 177 33.25 3.87 1.23
C ALA A 177 32.83 3.98 2.70
N ASP A 178 31.94 4.93 3.01
CA ASP A 178 31.45 5.16 4.36
C ASP A 178 30.18 4.34 4.69
N GLY A 179 29.64 3.61 3.70
CA GLY A 179 28.47 2.75 3.79
C GLY A 179 27.17 3.40 3.32
N LYS A 180 27.20 4.68 2.93
CA LYS A 180 26.09 5.40 2.30
C LYS A 180 26.36 5.56 0.81
N TYR A 181 25.33 5.35 0.00
CA TYR A 181 25.43 5.65 -1.44
C TYR A 181 25.37 7.16 -1.66
N ASN A 182 26.18 7.69 -2.56
CA ASN A 182 26.22 9.13 -2.87
C ASN A 182 26.23 9.44 -4.37
N GLU A 183 26.19 8.41 -5.23
CA GLU A 183 25.95 8.55 -6.66
C GLU A 183 24.88 7.58 -7.17
N HIS A 184 24.00 8.08 -8.03
CA HIS A 184 23.01 7.30 -8.79
C HIS A 184 22.88 7.90 -10.21
N THR A 185 23.59 7.35 -11.20
CA THR A 185 23.92 8.08 -12.45
C THR A 185 23.34 7.48 -13.74
N THR A 186 22.97 6.20 -13.75
CA THR A 186 22.43 5.53 -14.94
C THR A 186 21.27 4.61 -14.57
N ASN A 187 20.32 4.45 -15.49
CA ASN A 187 19.06 3.70 -15.32
C ASN A 187 18.35 4.01 -14.01
N VAL A 188 18.07 5.29 -13.76
CA VAL A 188 17.51 5.75 -12.48
C VAL A 188 16.04 5.39 -12.23
N LEU A 189 15.42 4.68 -13.18
CA LEU A 189 14.03 4.31 -13.11
C LEU A 189 13.86 3.03 -12.28
N PRO A 190 12.81 2.93 -11.45
CA PRO A 190 12.53 1.67 -10.75
C PRO A 190 11.84 0.65 -11.65
N GLU A 191 12.22 -0.63 -11.52
CA GLU A 191 11.56 -1.76 -12.19
C GLU A 191 10.41 -2.32 -11.35
N VAL A 192 10.53 -2.24 -10.02
CA VAL A 192 9.65 -2.91 -9.07
C VAL A 192 9.24 -1.97 -7.95
N TRP A 193 8.09 -2.21 -7.31
CA TRP A 193 7.76 -1.52 -6.06
C TRP A 193 8.34 -2.25 -4.85
N VAL A 194 8.58 -1.49 -3.77
CA VAL A 194 8.91 -2.01 -2.45
C VAL A 194 7.94 -1.45 -1.43
N GLY A 195 7.39 -2.32 -0.58
CA GLY A 195 6.60 -1.93 0.59
C GLY A 195 7.25 -2.39 1.88
N ARG A 196 7.24 -1.55 2.93
CA ARG A 196 7.81 -1.87 4.24
C ARG A 196 6.77 -2.01 5.33
N LEU A 197 6.93 -3.07 6.12
CA LEU A 197 6.30 -3.28 7.42
C LEU A 197 7.40 -3.32 8.47
N TRP A 198 7.97 -2.15 8.77
CA TRP A 198 8.92 -1.94 9.86
C TRP A 198 8.16 -1.34 11.04
N THR A 199 7.96 -2.11 12.11
CA THR A 199 7.12 -1.63 13.23
C THR A 199 7.75 -0.40 13.91
N PRO A 200 6.97 0.58 14.41
CA PRO A 200 7.50 1.78 15.06
C PRO A 200 8.08 1.52 16.46
N THR A 201 8.40 0.26 16.79
CA THR A 201 9.09 -0.12 18.02
C THR A 201 10.60 -0.21 17.79
N SER A 202 11.36 -0.24 18.89
CA SER A 202 12.81 -0.42 18.81
C SER A 202 13.17 -1.71 18.05
N GLY A 203 13.93 -1.57 16.97
CA GLY A 203 14.39 -2.69 16.14
C GLY A 203 13.36 -3.22 15.14
N GLY A 204 12.17 -2.62 15.01
CA GLY A 204 11.29 -2.87 13.87
C GLY A 204 10.59 -4.24 13.79
N ASN A 205 10.74 -5.10 14.79
CA ASN A 205 10.33 -6.51 14.75
C ASN A 205 9.21 -6.87 15.75
N ASP A 206 8.28 -5.97 16.08
CA ASP A 206 7.16 -6.32 16.96
C ASP A 206 6.18 -7.28 16.26
N ALA A 207 6.15 -8.53 16.72
CA ALA A 207 5.30 -9.57 16.15
C ALA A 207 3.80 -9.27 16.34
N ALA A 208 3.39 -8.67 17.46
CA ALA A 208 1.99 -8.40 17.74
C ALA A 208 1.43 -7.36 16.76
N LEU A 209 2.20 -6.30 16.48
CA LEU A 209 1.79 -5.26 15.53
C LEU A 209 1.71 -5.80 14.10
N ILE A 210 2.65 -6.66 13.70
CA ILE A 210 2.61 -7.30 12.38
C ILE A 210 1.42 -8.25 12.25
N ILE A 211 1.11 -9.04 13.29
CA ILE A 211 -0.05 -9.94 13.30
C ILE A 211 -1.34 -9.14 13.20
N ASP A 212 -1.48 -8.05 13.95
CA ASP A 212 -2.66 -7.19 13.88
C ASP A 212 -2.81 -6.56 12.49
N TYR A 213 -1.75 -5.96 11.97
CA TYR A 213 -1.73 -5.39 10.62
C TYR A 213 -2.22 -6.39 9.57
N PHE A 214 -1.71 -7.63 9.57
CA PHE A 214 -2.15 -8.65 8.62
C PHE A 214 -3.58 -9.14 8.86
N SER A 215 -4.06 -9.13 10.11
CA SER A 215 -5.47 -9.40 10.44
C SER A 215 -6.39 -8.35 9.81
N ARG A 216 -6.04 -7.06 9.92
CA ARG A 216 -6.76 -5.95 9.28
C ARG A 216 -6.66 -6.01 7.76
N ASN A 217 -5.47 -6.24 7.22
CA ASN A 217 -5.26 -6.42 5.78
C ASN A 217 -6.13 -7.54 5.20
N HIS A 218 -6.17 -8.71 5.86
CA HIS A 218 -7.06 -9.81 5.48
C HIS A 218 -8.52 -9.37 5.50
N LYS A 219 -8.98 -8.76 6.60
CA LYS A 219 -10.37 -8.27 6.69
C LYS A 219 -10.69 -7.27 5.59
N PHE A 220 -9.76 -6.37 5.24
CA PHE A 220 -9.93 -5.39 4.18
C PHE A 220 -10.13 -6.07 2.84
N ARG A 221 -9.24 -6.99 2.46
CA ARG A 221 -9.34 -7.79 1.21
C ARG A 221 -10.60 -8.65 1.12
N LYS A 222 -11.19 -9.03 2.25
CA LYS A 222 -12.45 -9.78 2.29
C LYS A 222 -13.70 -8.90 2.35
N GLY A 223 -13.55 -7.58 2.29
CA GLY A 223 -14.67 -6.62 2.44
C GLY A 223 -15.30 -6.63 3.83
N ARG A 224 -14.56 -7.13 4.84
CA ARG A 224 -15.00 -7.25 6.24
C ARG A 224 -14.46 -6.15 7.13
N PHE A 225 -13.56 -5.31 6.61
CA PHE A 225 -13.01 -4.15 7.32
C PHE A 225 -13.70 -2.83 6.92
N GLY A 226 -14.59 -2.87 5.92
CA GLY A 226 -15.20 -1.71 5.31
C GLY A 226 -14.48 -1.25 4.04
N CYS A 227 -15.03 -0.23 3.40
CA CYS A 227 -14.40 0.55 2.36
C CYS A 227 -15.02 1.95 2.36
N SER A 228 -14.27 2.94 1.88
CA SER A 228 -14.74 4.31 1.77
C SER A 228 -14.19 4.93 0.49
N CYS A 229 -15.03 5.74 -0.17
CA CYS A 229 -14.65 6.61 -1.27
C CYS A 229 -14.66 8.09 -0.85
N GLU A 230 -14.49 8.34 0.45
CA GLU A 230 -14.30 9.67 1.00
C GLU A 230 -12.81 9.96 1.16
N GLY A 231 -12.42 11.20 0.90
CA GLY A 231 -11.05 11.67 0.92
C GLY A 231 -10.91 12.96 1.73
N LEU A 232 -9.70 13.22 2.23
CA LEU A 232 -9.32 14.51 2.79
C LEU A 232 -8.04 15.00 2.12
N ALA A 233 -8.03 16.27 1.73
CA ALA A 233 -6.83 17.04 1.47
C ALA A 233 -6.70 18.12 2.56
N TYR A 234 -5.79 17.90 3.51
CA TYR A 234 -5.49 18.83 4.60
C TYR A 234 -4.17 19.53 4.32
N VAL A 235 -4.22 20.78 3.89
CA VAL A 235 -3.08 21.46 3.26
C VAL A 235 -2.72 22.72 4.02
N ASP A 236 -1.67 22.63 4.85
CA ASP A 236 -1.17 23.74 5.67
C ASP A 236 -0.65 24.91 4.82
N ASP A 237 -0.62 26.09 5.43
CA ASP A 237 -0.43 27.44 4.84
C ASP A 237 0.50 27.51 3.62
N ASP A 238 1.69 26.93 3.76
CA ASP A 238 2.80 27.02 2.81
C ASP A 238 2.43 26.43 1.44
N TRP A 239 1.47 25.50 1.40
CA TRP A 239 1.05 24.81 0.19
C TRP A 239 -0.44 24.95 -0.10
N SER A 240 -1.15 25.88 0.53
CA SER A 240 -2.59 26.13 0.34
C SER A 240 -3.07 26.19 -1.13
N GLY A 241 -2.19 26.58 -2.06
CA GLY A 241 -2.43 26.55 -3.50
C GLY A 241 -2.54 25.16 -4.14
N PHE A 242 -2.27 24.08 -3.40
CA PHE A 242 -2.36 22.69 -3.90
C PHE A 242 -3.81 22.18 -3.93
N GLY A 243 -4.75 22.86 -3.28
CA GLY A 243 -6.18 22.50 -3.32
C GLY A 243 -6.44 21.08 -2.80
N ASP A 244 -7.06 20.25 -3.63
CA ASP A 244 -7.34 18.83 -3.34
C ASP A 244 -6.11 17.92 -3.50
N CYS A 245 -4.92 18.47 -3.77
CA CYS A 245 -3.70 17.73 -4.08
C CYS A 245 -3.88 16.73 -5.25
N ALA A 246 -4.78 17.04 -6.19
CA ALA A 246 -5.18 16.15 -7.28
C ALA A 246 -5.76 14.79 -6.82
N LEU A 247 -6.22 14.70 -5.57
CA LEU A 247 -6.83 13.48 -5.03
C LEU A 247 -8.10 13.08 -5.80
N ASP A 248 -8.75 14.03 -6.47
CA ASP A 248 -9.91 13.81 -7.34
C ASP A 248 -9.60 12.93 -8.56
N MET A 249 -8.32 12.70 -8.86
CA MET A 249 -7.88 11.75 -9.88
C MET A 249 -8.02 10.29 -9.42
N ALA A 250 -8.01 10.01 -8.11
CA ALA A 250 -8.11 8.67 -7.54
C ALA A 250 -9.49 8.37 -6.93
N ILE A 251 -10.16 9.40 -6.39
CA ILE A 251 -11.42 9.32 -5.65
C ILE A 251 -12.41 10.34 -6.23
N PRO A 252 -13.72 10.09 -6.25
CA PRO A 252 -14.69 11.07 -6.75
C PRO A 252 -14.59 12.42 -6.02
N ALA A 253 -14.50 13.52 -6.76
CA ALA A 253 -14.37 14.88 -6.22
C ALA A 253 -15.45 15.23 -5.16
N ALA A 254 -16.68 14.74 -5.34
CA ALA A 254 -17.78 14.97 -4.40
C ALA A 254 -17.58 14.31 -3.01
N GLY A 255 -16.66 13.36 -2.90
CA GLY A 255 -16.29 12.71 -1.65
C GLY A 255 -15.04 13.30 -1.00
N ILE A 256 -14.45 14.36 -1.54
CA ILE A 256 -13.21 14.95 -1.03
C ILE A 256 -13.52 16.20 -0.22
N GLU A 257 -13.16 16.16 1.06
CA GLU A 257 -13.07 17.36 1.89
C GLU A 257 -11.72 18.04 1.65
N VAL A 258 -11.73 19.36 1.45
CA VAL A 258 -10.54 20.16 1.20
C VAL A 258 -10.44 21.23 2.29
N VAL A 259 -9.36 21.19 3.07
CA VAL A 259 -9.07 22.16 4.13
C VAL A 259 -7.75 22.85 3.80
N THR A 260 -7.84 24.06 3.25
CA THR A 260 -6.69 24.89 2.81
C THR A 260 -6.72 26.31 3.36
N ASP A 261 -7.76 26.66 4.12
CA ASP A 261 -7.90 27.96 4.78
C ASP A 261 -6.92 28.03 5.95
N HIS A 262 -5.97 28.98 5.88
CA HIS A 262 -4.91 29.16 6.87
C HIS A 262 -5.43 29.44 8.30
N THR A 263 -6.69 29.84 8.45
CA THR A 263 -7.32 30.03 9.77
C THR A 263 -7.90 28.74 10.34
N GLN A 264 -7.97 27.67 9.54
CA GLN A 264 -8.58 26.38 9.88
C GLN A 264 -7.60 25.21 9.79
N THR A 265 -6.43 25.39 9.18
CA THR A 265 -5.38 24.37 9.07
C THR A 265 -4.56 24.26 10.37
N ASP A 266 -5.24 24.14 11.51
CA ASP A 266 -4.62 24.05 12.84
C ASP A 266 -4.50 22.59 13.34
N GLY A 267 -3.86 22.40 14.50
CA GLY A 267 -3.64 21.06 15.04
C GLY A 267 -4.90 20.43 15.63
N ASP A 268 -5.81 21.21 16.20
CA ASP A 268 -7.06 20.72 16.78
C ASP A 268 -8.08 20.30 15.71
N ARG A 269 -8.20 21.07 14.63
CA ARG A 269 -8.97 20.66 13.45
C ARG A 269 -8.40 19.38 12.86
N PHE A 270 -7.08 19.28 12.70
CA PHE A 270 -6.45 18.04 12.20
C PHE A 270 -6.77 16.81 13.09
N LYS A 271 -6.80 16.96 14.41
CA LYS A 271 -7.20 15.89 15.35
C LYS A 271 -8.65 15.46 15.16
N VAL A 272 -9.56 16.39 14.88
CA VAL A 272 -10.96 16.09 14.53
C VAL A 272 -11.01 15.32 13.22
N GLU A 273 -10.20 15.71 12.24
CA GLU A 273 -10.17 15.04 10.96
C GLU A 273 -9.61 13.63 11.00
N LEU A 274 -8.60 13.37 11.83
CA LEU A 274 -8.02 12.04 11.98
C LEU A 274 -9.02 10.99 12.48
N ASP A 275 -10.04 11.41 13.24
CA ASP A 275 -11.08 10.55 13.79
C ASP A 275 -12.12 10.11 12.74
N GLN A 276 -12.24 10.87 11.64
CA GLN A 276 -13.24 10.59 10.62
C GLN A 276 -12.83 9.43 9.71
N HIS A 277 -13.77 8.54 9.44
CA HIS A 277 -13.51 7.37 8.62
C HIS A 277 -13.36 7.73 7.14
N ARG A 278 -12.18 7.53 6.56
CA ARG A 278 -11.91 7.90 5.16
C ARG A 278 -11.25 6.79 4.34
N GLY A 279 -11.50 6.84 3.04
CA GLY A 279 -10.76 6.05 2.06
C GLY A 279 -9.31 6.51 1.96
N TRP A 280 -9.08 7.82 1.96
CA TRP A 280 -7.76 8.40 1.76
C TRP A 280 -7.58 9.72 2.51
N LEU A 281 -6.38 9.96 3.04
CA LEU A 281 -6.01 11.23 3.67
C LEU A 281 -4.67 11.71 3.10
N GLN A 282 -4.69 12.87 2.47
CA GLN A 282 -3.50 13.65 2.12
C GLN A 282 -3.32 14.74 3.16
N VAL A 283 -2.14 14.81 3.76
CA VAL A 283 -1.74 15.93 4.62
C VAL A 283 -0.49 16.59 4.07
N CYS A 284 -0.48 17.91 4.00
CA CYS A 284 0.69 18.73 3.68
C CYS A 284 1.02 19.58 4.90
N THR A 285 2.14 19.29 5.55
CA THR A 285 2.53 19.93 6.82
C THR A 285 4.03 19.80 7.03
N HIS A 286 4.63 20.69 7.83
CA HIS A 286 5.99 20.45 8.32
C HIS A 286 5.99 19.35 9.37
N SER A 287 7.04 18.55 9.41
CA SER A 287 7.06 17.35 10.25
C SER A 287 8.46 16.92 10.62
N ASN A 288 8.52 16.01 11.57
CA ASN A 288 9.66 15.14 11.84
C ASN A 288 9.14 13.75 12.27
N PRO A 289 9.98 12.79 12.68
CA PRO A 289 9.50 11.48 13.13
C PRO A 289 8.60 11.53 14.38
N GLY A 290 8.61 12.61 15.15
CA GLY A 290 7.86 12.73 16.41
C GLY A 290 6.55 13.51 16.32
N LEU A 291 6.36 14.37 15.32
CA LEU A 291 5.19 15.25 15.24
C LEU A 291 4.94 15.83 13.83
N HIS A 292 3.70 16.28 13.63
CA HIS A 292 3.31 17.27 12.61
C HIS A 292 3.16 18.66 13.23
N SER A 293 3.42 19.70 12.44
CA SER A 293 3.46 21.09 12.87
C SER A 293 2.57 21.95 11.98
N PHE A 294 1.56 22.57 12.58
CA PHE A 294 0.57 23.39 11.90
C PHE A 294 0.76 24.86 12.25
N LYS A 295 0.88 25.71 11.23
CA LYS A 295 1.05 27.15 11.41
C LYS A 295 -0.30 27.81 11.21
N VAL A 296 -0.64 28.74 12.09
CA VAL A 296 -1.86 29.54 11.99
C VAL A 296 -1.45 31.01 12.05
N PRO A 297 -1.82 31.84 11.06
CA PRO A 297 -1.44 33.24 11.03
C PRO A 297 -1.88 33.99 12.29
N GLY A 298 -0.92 34.62 12.98
CA GLY A 298 -1.17 35.40 14.19
C GLY A 298 -1.35 34.58 15.47
N ALA A 299 -1.21 33.25 15.42
CA ALA A 299 -1.27 32.37 16.59
C ALA A 299 0.03 31.56 16.77
N PRO A 300 0.28 30.99 17.96
CA PRO A 300 1.38 30.05 18.16
C PRO A 300 1.25 28.82 17.25
N THR A 301 2.37 28.27 16.79
CA THR A 301 2.40 27.00 16.06
C THR A 301 1.88 25.87 16.93
N GLU A 302 1.00 25.04 16.36
CA GLU A 302 0.41 23.88 17.00
C GLU A 302 1.11 22.59 16.56
N TYR A 303 1.09 21.59 17.43
CA TYR A 303 1.78 20.33 17.22
C TYR A 303 0.87 19.14 17.48
N VAL A 304 0.89 18.17 16.56
CA VAL A 304 0.25 16.87 16.74
C VAL A 304 1.33 15.80 16.81
N TYR A 305 1.56 15.29 18.01
CA TYR A 305 2.60 14.30 18.29
C TYR A 305 2.18 12.90 17.88
N ASN A 306 3.17 12.06 17.56
CA ASN A 306 2.97 10.63 17.32
C ASN A 306 2.27 9.91 18.48
N THR A 307 2.46 10.37 19.72
CA THR A 307 1.81 9.83 20.92
C THR A 307 0.31 10.08 20.92
N TYR A 308 -0.17 11.14 20.26
CA TYR A 308 -1.60 11.33 20.06
C TYR A 308 -2.18 10.20 19.21
N LEU A 309 -1.53 9.89 18.06
CA LEU A 309 -1.96 8.80 17.17
C LEU A 309 -1.87 7.44 17.86
N ARG A 310 -0.83 7.23 18.66
CA ARG A 310 -0.55 5.97 19.35
C ARG A 310 -1.45 5.72 20.56
N ASP A 311 -1.64 6.73 21.41
CA ASP A 311 -2.21 6.56 22.76
C ASP A 311 -3.58 7.21 22.94
N THR A 312 -3.95 8.19 22.11
CA THR A 312 -5.16 9.00 22.31
C THR A 312 -6.22 8.71 21.26
N ASN A 313 -5.91 8.92 19.99
CA ASN A 313 -6.84 8.68 18.89
C ASN A 313 -6.13 8.11 17.67
N ALA A 314 -6.45 6.87 17.33
CA ALA A 314 -5.82 6.19 16.21
C ALA A 314 -6.35 6.71 14.86
N PRO A 315 -5.50 6.89 13.83
CA PRO A 315 -5.92 7.35 12.52
C PRO A 315 -6.99 6.45 11.86
N ASN A 316 -8.07 7.05 11.38
CA ASN A 316 -9.25 6.34 10.87
C ASN A 316 -9.40 6.35 9.34
N ALA A 317 -8.34 6.66 8.57
CA ALA A 317 -8.31 6.42 7.13
C ALA A 317 -7.62 5.08 6.77
N TYR A 318 -7.93 4.53 5.60
CA TYR A 318 -7.24 3.34 5.10
C TYR A 318 -5.88 3.66 4.45
N PHE A 319 -5.75 4.82 3.81
CA PHE A 319 -4.58 5.18 3.04
C PHE A 319 -4.14 6.60 3.31
N TYR A 320 -2.82 6.83 3.24
CA TYR A 320 -2.23 8.12 3.56
C TYR A 320 -1.19 8.55 2.54
N ASN A 321 -1.19 9.84 2.22
CA ASN A 321 -0.04 10.50 1.61
C ASN A 321 0.42 11.60 2.54
N LEU A 322 1.59 11.39 3.12
CA LEU A 322 2.21 12.24 4.12
C LEU A 322 3.21 13.17 3.41
N PHE A 323 2.70 14.31 2.94
CA PHE A 323 3.53 15.41 2.46
C PHE A 323 4.14 16.14 3.67
N ALA A 324 5.06 15.43 4.32
CA ALA A 324 5.55 15.71 5.67
C ALA A 324 6.97 15.16 5.89
N CYS A 325 7.93 16.07 6.10
CA CYS A 325 9.36 15.73 6.27
C CYS A 325 9.65 14.70 7.34
N SER A 326 10.53 13.74 7.01
CA SER A 326 11.08 12.73 7.91
C SER A 326 10.05 11.93 8.71
N SER A 327 8.76 12.09 8.42
CA SER A 327 7.68 11.43 9.13
C SER A 327 7.76 9.91 8.95
N ALA A 328 8.34 9.47 7.82
CA ALA A 328 8.51 8.08 7.45
C ALA A 328 9.97 7.59 7.58
N LEU A 329 10.77 8.17 8.49
CA LEU A 329 12.09 7.65 8.86
C LEU A 329 11.94 6.31 9.61
N PHE A 330 11.61 5.26 8.86
CA PHE A 330 11.12 3.99 9.37
C PHE A 330 12.15 3.21 10.20
N THR A 331 13.44 3.51 10.05
CA THR A 331 14.53 2.90 10.82
C THR A 331 14.62 3.44 12.25
N GLN A 332 14.01 4.60 12.52
CA GLN A 332 13.95 5.21 13.84
C GLN A 332 12.71 4.72 14.58
N ALA A 333 12.84 4.36 15.85
CA ALA A 333 11.70 4.03 16.68
C ALA A 333 10.75 5.23 16.82
N GLU A 334 9.47 4.94 17.02
CA GLU A 334 8.38 5.91 17.20
C GLU A 334 8.19 6.86 16.01
N TYR A 335 8.62 6.49 14.80
CA TYR A 335 8.43 7.34 13.62
C TYR A 335 6.94 7.54 13.31
N MET A 336 6.58 8.79 12.99
CA MET A 336 5.22 9.29 12.87
C MET A 336 4.37 8.45 11.91
N ALA A 337 4.86 8.18 10.71
CA ALA A 337 4.15 7.43 9.68
C ALA A 337 3.85 5.97 10.08
N GLY A 338 4.61 5.40 11.02
CA GLY A 338 4.38 4.05 11.53
C GLY A 338 3.06 3.97 12.29
N TRP A 339 2.75 4.98 13.09
CA TRP A 339 1.50 5.08 13.85
C TRP A 339 0.27 5.43 13.00
N TYR A 340 0.45 5.69 11.69
CA TYR A 340 -0.65 5.75 10.74
C TYR A 340 -1.11 4.37 10.29
N ILE A 341 -0.23 3.37 10.24
CA ILE A 341 -0.54 2.02 9.73
C ILE A 341 -0.48 0.93 10.80
N PHE A 342 0.15 1.22 11.94
CA PHE A 342 0.17 0.38 13.13
C PHE A 342 -0.56 1.07 14.27
N ASP A 343 -1.08 0.25 15.17
CA ASP A 343 -1.75 0.64 16.40
C ASP A 343 -0.93 0.18 17.61
N LYS A 344 -1.23 0.72 18.79
CA LYS A 344 -0.62 0.23 20.02
C LYS A 344 -1.46 -0.91 20.57
N ALA A 345 -0.82 -2.02 20.94
CA ALA A 345 -1.51 -3.13 21.58
C ALA A 345 -2.29 -2.66 22.83
N GLY A 346 -3.60 -2.95 22.86
CA GLY A 346 -4.52 -2.51 23.91
C GLY A 346 -5.02 -1.07 23.79
N GLY A 347 -4.58 -0.32 22.76
CA GLY A 347 -5.10 0.99 22.40
C GLY A 347 -6.24 0.92 21.39
N GLN A 348 -6.55 2.07 20.77
CA GLN A 348 -7.47 2.13 19.64
C GLN A 348 -6.83 1.53 18.38
N VAL A 349 -7.68 0.96 17.52
CA VAL A 349 -7.25 0.31 16.28
C VAL A 349 -7.12 1.33 15.16
N SER A 350 -5.93 1.42 14.56
CA SER A 350 -5.73 2.17 13.32
C SER A 350 -6.28 1.39 12.12
N ASN A 351 -6.97 2.08 11.22
CA ASN A 351 -7.44 1.49 9.98
C ASN A 351 -6.39 1.48 8.86
N GLY A 352 -5.23 2.11 9.07
CA GLY A 352 -4.25 2.35 8.02
C GLY A 352 -3.64 1.08 7.44
N MET A 353 -3.73 0.97 6.11
CA MET A 353 -3.26 -0.15 5.30
C MET A 353 -2.02 0.21 4.48
N ALA A 354 -1.87 1.47 4.06
CA ALA A 354 -0.65 1.94 3.41
C ALA A 354 -0.45 3.44 3.58
N ALA A 355 0.81 3.87 3.61
CA ALA A 355 1.19 5.27 3.64
C ALA A 355 2.39 5.51 2.72
N VAL A 356 2.35 6.58 1.93
CA VAL A 356 3.55 7.13 1.28
C VAL A 356 4.03 8.34 2.08
N GLY A 357 5.33 8.46 2.27
CA GLY A 357 5.94 9.57 3.01
C GLY A 357 7.44 9.62 2.79
N SER A 358 8.12 10.54 3.46
CA SER A 358 9.57 10.72 3.31
C SER A 358 10.34 10.40 4.59
N ALA A 359 11.48 9.73 4.43
CA ALA A 359 12.45 9.47 5.49
C ALA A 359 13.37 10.68 5.78
N LYS A 360 13.38 11.69 4.90
CA LYS A 360 14.17 12.92 5.06
C LYS A 360 13.33 14.18 4.81
N SER A 361 13.98 15.34 4.76
CA SER A 361 13.36 16.54 4.20
C SER A 361 12.89 16.31 2.76
N GLY A 362 11.76 16.89 2.36
CA GLY A 362 11.14 16.61 1.05
C GLY A 362 9.98 15.61 1.16
N SER A 363 9.23 15.47 0.06
CA SER A 363 8.15 14.49 -0.08
C SER A 363 7.70 14.36 -1.55
N MET A 364 6.55 13.74 -1.80
CA MET A 364 5.96 13.54 -3.11
C MET A 364 5.44 14.87 -3.69
N LEU A 365 5.91 15.24 -4.88
CA LEU A 365 5.26 16.25 -5.72
C LEU A 365 4.61 15.56 -6.92
N TYR A 366 3.98 16.32 -7.82
CA TYR A 366 3.35 15.78 -9.03
C TYR A 366 2.29 14.71 -8.70
N PHE A 367 1.39 15.03 -7.76
CA PHE A 367 0.42 14.09 -7.20
C PHE A 367 -0.47 13.45 -8.27
N GLU A 368 -0.74 14.16 -9.37
CA GLU A 368 -1.47 13.66 -10.53
C GLU A 368 -0.86 12.37 -11.10
N ASN A 369 0.48 12.28 -11.11
CA ASN A 369 1.20 11.11 -11.63
C ASN A 369 1.10 9.89 -10.70
N PHE A 370 0.70 10.09 -9.45
CA PHE A 370 0.45 9.02 -8.50
C PHE A 370 -1.05 8.68 -8.41
N TYR A 371 -1.92 9.68 -8.30
CA TYR A 371 -3.36 9.48 -8.15
C TYR A 371 -4.07 9.07 -9.44
N ALA A 372 -3.63 9.54 -10.62
CA ALA A 372 -4.30 9.16 -11.87
C ALA A 372 -4.16 7.66 -12.20
N PRO A 373 -2.99 7.01 -12.06
CA PRO A 373 -2.89 5.55 -12.19
C PRO A 373 -3.78 4.79 -11.19
N MET A 374 -3.88 5.29 -9.96
CA MET A 374 -4.74 4.70 -8.94
C MET A 374 -6.22 4.76 -9.32
N GLY A 375 -6.70 5.92 -9.80
CA GLY A 375 -8.07 6.06 -10.32
C GLY A 375 -8.35 5.25 -11.58
N ALA A 376 -7.29 4.88 -12.32
CA ALA A 376 -7.37 3.93 -13.44
C ALA A 376 -7.36 2.45 -12.99
N GLY A 377 -7.36 2.19 -11.67
CA GLY A 377 -7.46 0.84 -11.10
C GLY A 377 -6.12 0.20 -10.77
N LYS A 378 -4.99 0.92 -10.80
CA LYS A 378 -3.71 0.40 -10.31
C LYS A 378 -3.68 0.33 -8.79
N VAL A 379 -2.91 -0.62 -8.25
CA VAL A 379 -2.60 -0.69 -6.82
C VAL A 379 -1.57 0.39 -6.45
N VAL A 380 -1.45 0.71 -5.16
CA VAL A 380 -0.56 1.78 -4.66
C VAL A 380 0.88 1.58 -5.12
N GLY A 381 1.40 0.34 -5.10
CA GLY A 381 2.76 0.02 -5.54
C GLY A 381 3.01 0.32 -7.02
N ASP A 382 2.08 -0.08 -7.90
CA ASP A 382 2.24 0.17 -9.34
C ASP A 382 2.12 1.67 -9.66
N ALA A 383 1.24 2.39 -8.96
CA ALA A 383 1.13 3.84 -9.07
C ALA A 383 2.37 4.56 -8.56
N TYR A 384 3.01 4.04 -7.50
CA TYR A 384 4.26 4.58 -6.96
C TYR A 384 5.42 4.42 -7.94
N VAL A 385 5.51 3.28 -8.64
CA VAL A 385 6.49 3.06 -9.71
C VAL A 385 6.21 3.98 -10.91
N ASP A 386 4.95 4.15 -11.31
CA ASP A 386 4.57 5.08 -12.38
C ASP A 386 4.98 6.52 -12.03
N TRP A 387 4.76 6.94 -10.78
CA TRP A 387 5.15 8.26 -10.28
C TRP A 387 6.66 8.49 -10.39
N TRP A 388 7.47 7.56 -9.87
CA TRP A 388 8.94 7.62 -10.01
C TRP A 388 9.38 7.71 -11.47
N LYS A 389 8.77 6.90 -12.35
CA LYS A 389 9.07 6.92 -13.79
C LYS A 389 8.73 8.25 -14.47
N CYS A 390 7.85 9.04 -13.88
CA CYS A 390 7.49 10.34 -14.40
C CYS A 390 8.50 11.43 -14.06
N LEU A 391 9.40 11.22 -13.09
CA LEU A 391 10.46 12.18 -12.77
C LEU A 391 11.51 12.27 -13.90
N GLY A 392 11.65 11.24 -14.72
CA GLY A 392 12.49 11.24 -15.92
C GLY A 392 13.69 10.31 -15.82
N LEU A 393 14.57 10.38 -16.81
CA LEU A 393 15.72 9.46 -16.95
C LEU A 393 16.98 9.92 -16.20
N THR A 394 16.91 11.07 -15.56
CA THR A 394 18.00 11.72 -14.81
C THR A 394 17.38 12.44 -13.63
N HIS A 395 18.02 12.41 -12.47
CA HIS A 395 17.63 13.21 -11.32
C HIS A 395 18.72 14.23 -10.97
N ASP A 396 18.36 15.51 -10.94
CA ASP A 396 19.23 16.58 -10.45
C ASP A 396 19.23 16.67 -8.92
N ALA A 397 20.04 17.58 -8.37
CA ALA A 397 20.18 17.75 -6.93
C ALA A 397 18.85 18.08 -6.24
N ASN A 398 17.96 18.85 -6.88
CA ASN A 398 16.66 19.18 -6.30
C ASN A 398 15.74 17.96 -6.28
N GLU A 399 15.73 17.17 -7.36
CA GLU A 399 14.95 15.93 -7.44
C GLU A 399 15.43 14.90 -6.42
N ILE A 400 16.75 14.72 -6.29
CA ILE A 400 17.36 13.87 -5.25
C ILE A 400 16.96 14.39 -3.86
N HIS A 401 17.12 15.69 -3.61
CA HIS A 401 16.81 16.30 -2.34
C HIS A 401 15.35 16.08 -1.94
N TRP A 402 14.41 16.20 -2.88
CA TRP A 402 12.99 16.10 -2.57
C TRP A 402 12.45 14.67 -2.51
N HIS A 403 12.97 13.76 -3.34
CA HIS A 403 12.28 12.52 -3.64
C HIS A 403 13.02 11.25 -3.18
N TYR A 404 14.34 11.25 -3.01
CA TYR A 404 15.07 10.00 -2.69
C TYR A 404 14.75 9.45 -1.29
N GLY A 405 14.20 10.27 -0.41
CA GLY A 405 13.66 9.84 0.88
C GLY A 405 12.31 9.14 0.82
N MET A 406 11.65 9.08 -0.35
CA MET A 406 10.30 8.56 -0.46
C MET A 406 10.25 7.06 -0.19
N VAL A 407 9.32 6.68 0.69
CA VAL A 407 9.08 5.29 1.10
C VAL A 407 7.59 4.97 1.01
N LEU A 408 7.30 3.71 0.68
CA LEU A 408 5.96 3.14 0.75
C LEU A 408 5.89 2.17 1.92
N LEU A 409 5.08 2.53 2.92
CA LEU A 409 4.81 1.73 4.10
C LEU A 409 3.51 0.97 3.92
N GLY A 410 3.44 -0.26 4.44
CA GLY A 410 2.27 -1.13 4.32
C GLY A 410 2.33 -2.03 3.10
N ASP A 411 1.15 -2.33 2.56
CA ASP A 411 0.96 -3.30 1.49
C ASP A 411 0.84 -2.60 0.12
N PRO A 412 1.79 -2.82 -0.81
CA PRO A 412 1.76 -2.16 -2.13
C PRO A 412 0.70 -2.71 -3.07
N THR A 413 0.09 -3.85 -2.77
CA THR A 413 -0.79 -4.60 -3.69
C THR A 413 -2.28 -4.28 -3.50
N ILE A 414 -2.59 -3.20 -2.79
CA ILE A 414 -3.95 -2.77 -2.47
C ILE A 414 -4.20 -1.32 -2.90
N ASN A 415 -5.48 -0.95 -2.97
CA ASN A 415 -6.01 0.40 -3.18
C ASN A 415 -7.34 0.53 -2.40
N TRP A 416 -7.93 1.73 -2.32
CA TRP A 416 -9.19 2.00 -1.62
C TRP A 416 -10.33 1.07 -2.06
N PHE A 417 -10.39 0.73 -3.36
CA PHE A 417 -11.42 -0.17 -3.90
C PHE A 417 -11.16 -1.65 -3.60
N THR A 418 -9.96 -2.04 -3.13
CA THR A 418 -9.66 -3.43 -2.76
C THR A 418 -10.58 -3.90 -1.63
N GLY A 419 -11.01 -2.99 -0.76
CA GLY A 419 -11.98 -3.27 0.31
C GLY A 419 -13.43 -3.39 -0.17
N ALA A 420 -13.75 -3.00 -1.41
CA ALA A 420 -15.11 -3.01 -1.94
C ALA A 420 -15.54 -4.42 -2.40
N VAL A 421 -15.42 -5.41 -1.52
CA VAL A 421 -15.76 -6.81 -1.82
C VAL A 421 -17.14 -7.15 -1.23
N PRO A 422 -18.13 -7.50 -2.06
CA PRO A 422 -19.44 -7.93 -1.58
C PRO A 422 -19.38 -9.29 -0.88
N VAL A 423 -20.28 -9.51 0.08
CA VAL A 423 -20.29 -10.74 0.90
C VAL A 423 -21.43 -11.67 0.46
N PRO A 424 -21.13 -12.86 -0.10
CA PRO A 424 -22.14 -13.87 -0.43
C PRO A 424 -23.04 -14.21 0.77
N ARG A 425 -24.35 -14.32 0.55
CA ARG A 425 -25.35 -14.62 1.59
C ARG A 425 -26.11 -15.92 1.33
N THR A 426 -26.79 -16.00 0.19
CA THR A 426 -27.65 -17.13 -0.14
C THR A 426 -27.36 -17.61 -1.56
N PRO A 427 -27.24 -18.93 -1.79
CA PRO A 427 -27.16 -19.97 -0.77
C PRO A 427 -25.95 -19.84 0.14
N ARG A 428 -26.08 -20.34 1.37
CA ARG A 428 -24.97 -20.45 2.31
C ARG A 428 -23.91 -21.38 1.71
N ASN A 429 -22.65 -21.12 2.03
CA ASN A 429 -21.56 -21.99 1.62
C ASN A 429 -21.82 -23.44 2.08
N GLY A 430 -21.74 -24.39 1.15
CA GLY A 430 -22.00 -25.82 1.38
C GLY A 430 -23.46 -26.25 1.25
N SER A 431 -24.37 -25.39 0.78
CA SER A 431 -25.80 -25.75 0.65
C SER A 431 -26.04 -26.94 -0.27
N VAL A 432 -27.05 -27.75 0.05
CA VAL A 432 -27.49 -28.91 -0.72
C VAL A 432 -28.95 -28.72 -1.12
N PHE A 433 -29.27 -29.05 -2.37
CA PHE A 433 -30.61 -28.92 -2.94
C PHE A 433 -31.05 -30.24 -3.59
N ASP A 434 -32.35 -30.54 -3.60
CA ASP A 434 -32.94 -31.79 -4.11
C ASP A 434 -34.13 -31.56 -5.06
N HIS A 435 -34.35 -30.33 -5.53
CA HIS A 435 -35.49 -29.99 -6.37
C HIS A 435 -35.16 -29.89 -7.87
N PHE A 436 -36.18 -30.09 -8.71
CA PHE A 436 -36.16 -29.84 -10.16
C PHE A 436 -37.35 -28.95 -10.57
N PRO A 437 -37.18 -27.90 -11.41
CA PRO A 437 -35.92 -27.46 -12.02
C PRO A 437 -34.92 -26.96 -10.96
N ARG A 438 -33.62 -26.97 -11.30
CA ARG A 438 -32.52 -26.58 -10.40
C ARG A 438 -32.37 -25.07 -10.31
N THR A 439 -33.46 -24.39 -9.99
CA THR A 439 -33.56 -22.94 -9.85
C THR A 439 -33.00 -22.49 -8.52
N MET A 440 -32.09 -21.53 -8.52
CA MET A 440 -31.52 -20.95 -7.31
C MET A 440 -31.45 -19.44 -7.43
N ARG A 441 -31.56 -18.77 -6.27
CA ARG A 441 -31.35 -17.34 -6.14
C ARG A 441 -30.04 -17.08 -5.42
N LEU A 442 -29.11 -16.44 -6.12
CA LEU A 442 -27.86 -15.95 -5.55
C LEU A 442 -28.11 -14.56 -4.97
N SER A 443 -27.65 -14.28 -3.75
CA SER A 443 -27.75 -12.95 -3.14
C SER A 443 -26.58 -12.64 -2.22
N TRP A 444 -26.24 -11.37 -2.11
CA TRP A 444 -25.07 -10.88 -1.36
C TRP A 444 -25.37 -9.57 -0.63
N ASN A 445 -24.56 -9.24 0.37
CA ASN A 445 -24.55 -7.89 0.92
C ASN A 445 -23.92 -6.93 -0.10
N PRO A 446 -24.54 -5.77 -0.36
CA PRO A 446 -23.91 -4.73 -1.17
C PRO A 446 -22.67 -4.15 -0.47
N VAL A 447 -21.81 -3.51 -1.25
CA VAL A 447 -20.76 -2.65 -0.73
C VAL A 447 -21.35 -1.28 -0.35
N PRO A 448 -20.80 -0.56 0.65
CA PRO A 448 -21.31 0.73 1.11
C PRO A 448 -20.92 1.89 0.17
N ILE A 449 -21.03 1.70 -1.14
CA ILE A 449 -20.69 2.72 -2.15
C ILE A 449 -21.88 2.92 -3.07
N ALA A 450 -22.36 4.16 -3.13
CA ALA A 450 -23.50 4.53 -3.97
C ALA A 450 -23.20 4.24 -5.46
N GLY A 451 -24.19 3.72 -6.17
CA GLY A 451 -24.06 3.40 -7.60
C GLY A 451 -23.19 2.17 -7.92
N ALA A 452 -22.72 1.43 -6.90
CA ALA A 452 -22.00 0.18 -7.12
C ALA A 452 -22.85 -0.83 -7.90
N LYS A 453 -22.23 -1.43 -8.92
CA LYS A 453 -22.83 -2.49 -9.74
C LYS A 453 -22.13 -3.81 -9.46
N TYR A 454 -22.69 -4.92 -9.92
CA TYR A 454 -22.19 -6.25 -9.58
C TYR A 454 -22.05 -7.16 -10.78
N ARG A 455 -21.13 -8.10 -10.67
CA ARG A 455 -21.06 -9.29 -11.54
C ARG A 455 -20.98 -10.53 -10.66
N VAL A 456 -21.68 -11.56 -11.08
CA VAL A 456 -21.63 -12.88 -10.46
C VAL A 456 -20.87 -13.81 -11.38
N GLU A 457 -19.95 -14.57 -10.81
CA GLU A 457 -19.32 -15.70 -11.49
C GLU A 457 -19.84 -16.99 -10.86
N ILE A 458 -20.22 -17.94 -11.72
CA ILE A 458 -20.63 -19.27 -11.34
C ILE A 458 -19.69 -20.25 -12.04
N ASP A 459 -19.30 -21.30 -11.32
CA ASP A 459 -18.47 -22.39 -11.82
C ASP A 459 -19.15 -23.73 -11.50
N ALA A 460 -19.01 -24.68 -12.41
CA ALA A 460 -19.66 -25.98 -12.38
C ALA A 460 -18.60 -27.07 -12.59
N PHE A 461 -18.36 -27.88 -11.57
CA PHE A 461 -17.27 -28.85 -11.57
C PHE A 461 -17.45 -29.88 -12.69
N GLY A 462 -16.45 -30.02 -13.56
CA GLY A 462 -16.52 -30.94 -14.70
C GLY A 462 -17.23 -30.39 -15.94
N ALA A 463 -17.89 -29.24 -15.87
CA ALA A 463 -18.73 -28.74 -16.96
C ALA A 463 -17.94 -28.21 -18.17
N LYS A 464 -16.76 -27.63 -17.93
CA LYS A 464 -15.81 -27.22 -19.00
C LYS A 464 -14.78 -28.29 -19.28
N ASN A 465 -14.18 -28.85 -18.23
CA ASN A 465 -13.17 -29.90 -18.31
C ASN A 465 -13.48 -30.97 -17.28
N ALA A 466 -13.57 -32.23 -17.69
CA ALA A 466 -13.92 -33.35 -16.82
C ALA A 466 -13.02 -33.39 -15.57
N GLY A 467 -13.65 -33.48 -14.39
CA GLY A 467 -12.94 -33.58 -13.11
C GLY A 467 -12.20 -32.31 -12.65
N LYS A 468 -12.47 -31.14 -13.24
CA LYS A 468 -11.83 -29.87 -12.88
C LYS A 468 -12.84 -28.73 -12.76
N TRP A 469 -12.53 -27.75 -11.93
CA TRP A 469 -13.16 -26.42 -12.02
C TRP A 469 -12.66 -25.67 -13.27
N ALA A 470 -13.47 -24.77 -13.84
CA ALA A 470 -13.03 -23.99 -15.02
C ALA A 470 -11.77 -23.16 -14.70
N ALA A 471 -11.71 -22.60 -13.48
CA ALA A 471 -10.57 -21.80 -13.02
C ALA A 471 -9.24 -22.58 -12.99
N GLU A 472 -9.26 -23.91 -12.78
CA GLU A 472 -8.05 -24.75 -12.80
C GLU A 472 -7.39 -24.81 -14.19
N THR A 473 -8.12 -24.40 -15.22
CA THR A 473 -7.67 -24.39 -16.62
C THR A 473 -7.63 -22.99 -17.21
N GLY A 474 -7.69 -21.95 -16.37
CA GLY A 474 -7.70 -20.55 -16.83
C GLY A 474 -8.98 -20.15 -17.57
N GLN A 475 -10.07 -20.91 -17.40
CA GLN A 475 -11.35 -20.66 -18.05
C GLN A 475 -12.37 -20.16 -17.03
N THR A 476 -13.42 -19.50 -17.53
CA THR A 476 -14.64 -19.20 -16.77
C THR A 476 -15.79 -20.04 -17.32
N TRP A 477 -16.72 -20.45 -16.46
CA TRP A 477 -17.93 -21.14 -16.91
C TRP A 477 -19.03 -20.14 -17.27
N LEU A 478 -19.48 -19.35 -16.28
CA LEU A 478 -20.47 -18.30 -16.47
C LEU A 478 -20.10 -17.06 -15.68
N VAL A 479 -20.11 -15.91 -16.34
CA VAL A 479 -20.03 -14.59 -15.70
C VAL A 479 -21.25 -13.78 -16.16
N SER A 480 -22.00 -13.23 -15.22
CA SER A 480 -23.19 -12.44 -15.52
C SER A 480 -22.84 -11.16 -16.28
N GLY A 481 -23.86 -10.59 -16.93
CA GLY A 481 -23.86 -9.17 -17.27
C GLY A 481 -23.75 -8.28 -16.03
N LEU A 482 -23.71 -6.98 -16.24
CA LEU A 482 -23.66 -5.99 -15.16
C LEU A 482 -25.02 -5.90 -14.47
N LEU A 483 -25.03 -6.05 -13.15
CA LEU A 483 -26.24 -6.08 -12.33
C LEU A 483 -26.34 -4.80 -11.48
N ASN A 484 -27.54 -4.24 -11.39
CA ASN A 484 -27.87 -3.13 -10.48
C ASN A 484 -28.60 -3.62 -9.21
N THR A 485 -28.77 -4.93 -9.07
CA THR A 485 -29.43 -5.61 -7.95
C THR A 485 -28.41 -6.38 -7.12
N THR A 486 -28.77 -6.73 -5.88
CA THR A 486 -27.97 -7.58 -4.99
C THR A 486 -28.38 -9.06 -5.03
N SER A 487 -29.04 -9.45 -6.12
CA SER A 487 -29.47 -10.82 -6.37
C SER A 487 -29.45 -11.18 -7.85
N TYR A 488 -29.24 -12.46 -8.12
CA TYR A 488 -29.21 -13.05 -9.46
C TYR A 488 -29.88 -14.43 -9.44
N ASP A 489 -30.94 -14.61 -10.22
CA ASP A 489 -31.61 -15.90 -10.38
C ASP A 489 -30.89 -16.73 -11.46
N HIS A 490 -30.66 -18.01 -11.18
CA HIS A 490 -29.93 -18.92 -12.05
C HIS A 490 -30.55 -20.31 -12.07
N VAL A 491 -30.54 -20.96 -13.23
CA VAL A 491 -30.87 -22.39 -13.37
C VAL A 491 -29.57 -23.16 -13.55
N PHE A 492 -29.18 -23.92 -12.54
CA PHE A 492 -27.93 -24.68 -12.57
C PHE A 492 -28.08 -25.96 -13.40
N VAL A 493 -27.05 -26.28 -14.19
CA VAL A 493 -27.05 -27.48 -15.03
C VAL A 493 -26.59 -28.70 -14.23
N GLY A 494 -27.21 -29.87 -14.45
CA GLY A 494 -26.76 -31.14 -13.86
C GLY A 494 -26.76 -31.25 -12.32
N ALA A 495 -26.26 -32.36 -11.78
CA ALA A 495 -26.20 -32.66 -10.34
C ALA A 495 -24.77 -32.57 -9.76
N GLN A 496 -23.85 -31.96 -10.49
CA GLN A 496 -22.47 -31.76 -10.04
C GLN A 496 -22.35 -30.68 -8.95
N ARG A 497 -21.18 -30.62 -8.33
CA ARG A 497 -20.81 -29.54 -7.40
C ARG A 497 -20.75 -28.20 -8.17
N GLY A 498 -21.31 -27.17 -7.56
CA GLY A 498 -21.25 -25.80 -8.05
C GLY A 498 -20.58 -24.88 -7.04
N ARG A 499 -20.09 -23.75 -7.53
CA ARG A 499 -19.63 -22.65 -6.68
C ARG A 499 -19.93 -21.31 -7.36
N TRP A 500 -20.07 -20.27 -6.56
CA TRP A 500 -20.31 -18.93 -7.07
C TRP A 500 -19.57 -17.88 -6.24
N ARG A 501 -19.30 -16.74 -6.85
CA ARG A 501 -18.69 -15.58 -6.21
C ARG A 501 -19.21 -14.31 -6.85
N VAL A 502 -19.04 -13.19 -6.17
CA VAL A 502 -19.52 -11.88 -6.64
C VAL A 502 -18.42 -10.85 -6.47
N ARG A 503 -18.39 -9.86 -7.37
CA ARG A 503 -17.56 -8.66 -7.22
C ARG A 503 -18.38 -7.41 -7.46
N SER A 504 -17.94 -6.31 -6.85
CA SER A 504 -18.46 -4.99 -7.17
C SER A 504 -17.71 -4.37 -8.35
N ILE A 505 -18.37 -3.44 -9.02
CA ILE A 505 -17.82 -2.53 -10.02
C ILE A 505 -18.16 -1.14 -9.52
N VAL A 506 -17.15 -0.36 -9.19
CA VAL A 506 -17.27 0.98 -8.60
C VAL A 506 -16.46 1.94 -9.46
N ASN A 507 -17.08 3.01 -9.97
CA ASN A 507 -16.41 3.99 -10.84
C ASN A 507 -15.64 3.35 -12.01
N ASN A 508 -16.25 2.35 -12.66
CA ASN A 508 -15.65 1.52 -13.72
C ASN A 508 -14.45 0.65 -13.32
N ILE A 509 -14.06 0.66 -12.04
CA ILE A 509 -13.03 -0.23 -11.49
C ILE A 509 -13.70 -1.53 -11.05
N SER A 510 -13.12 -2.67 -11.49
CA SER A 510 -13.54 -3.98 -10.98
C SER A 510 -12.82 -4.27 -9.67
N ALA A 511 -13.56 -4.30 -8.56
CA ALA A 511 -13.04 -4.71 -7.27
C ALA A 511 -12.69 -6.23 -7.26
N PRO A 512 -11.93 -6.71 -6.27
CA PRO A 512 -11.66 -8.13 -6.11
C PRO A 512 -12.94 -8.97 -6.03
N TRP A 513 -12.81 -10.24 -6.43
CA TRP A 513 -13.87 -11.21 -6.23
C TRP A 513 -13.98 -11.59 -4.75
N SER A 514 -15.21 -11.85 -4.30
CA SER A 514 -15.43 -12.56 -3.04
C SER A 514 -14.82 -13.96 -3.07
N ASP A 515 -14.63 -14.55 -1.89
CA ASP A 515 -14.35 -15.98 -1.79
C ASP A 515 -15.47 -16.79 -2.47
N TRP A 516 -15.12 -17.99 -2.92
CA TRP A 516 -16.09 -18.94 -3.48
C TRP A 516 -17.07 -19.43 -2.41
N SER A 517 -18.37 -19.39 -2.73
CA SER A 517 -19.43 -20.07 -1.98
C SER A 517 -19.89 -21.31 -2.75
N TYR A 518 -19.79 -22.47 -2.11
CA TYR A 518 -20.04 -23.78 -2.71
C TYR A 518 -21.49 -24.24 -2.50
N PHE A 519 -21.98 -25.07 -3.40
CA PHE A 519 -23.28 -25.75 -3.31
C PHE A 519 -23.28 -27.04 -4.13
N ARG A 520 -24.30 -27.89 -3.96
CA ARG A 520 -24.54 -29.06 -4.83
C ARG A 520 -26.01 -29.40 -4.94
N PHE A 521 -26.37 -30.08 -6.02
CA PHE A 521 -27.68 -30.71 -6.18
C PHE A 521 -27.55 -32.23 -5.98
N THR A 522 -28.49 -32.83 -5.26
CA THR A 522 -28.69 -34.27 -5.20
C THR A 522 -29.80 -34.67 -6.18
N VAL A 523 -29.74 -35.93 -6.63
CA VAL A 523 -30.75 -36.51 -7.54
C VAL A 523 -31.98 -36.93 -6.74
#